data_AF-A0A7X8GVQ6-F1
#
_entry.id   AF-A0A7X8GVQ6-F1
#
_cell.length_a   1.000
_cell.length_b   1.000
_cell.length_c   1.000
_cell.angle_alpha   90.00
_cell.angle_beta   90.00
_cell.angle_gamma   90.00
#
_symmetry.space_group_name_H-M   'P 1'
#
loop_
_entity.id
_entity.type
_entity.pdbx_description
1 polymer ?
#
loop_
_entity_poly.entity_id
_entity_poly.type
_entity_poly.pdbx_seq_one_letter_code
_entity_poly.pdbx_strand_id
1 'polypeptide(L)'
;MSNEAENYYRQSERKATKAGELLADANDLYKRYKELSDVIKNWDNYMANAYPIVFTIALIIIAVIEYLFSINLYKDLLKQAPWVIAVGLIIGTIFISHLFMLALSKHAREKEFYDRKRNPANNDKTDDEIKAEIKKTGRRNLIWGIFLATIFTVFILIMSNDRVHREIDAGMRNKPFGFYDLWPVIFYIIEVFVGMFALYMFVRIYKGIVRARIKSKFDKLLKTISSLTSSACTDFEKAEELGFDTFNETIAESLHIAFYRNNNCNPGEEEEFLKSPENKNAFVRFKINRADDSKPLIANVHILTQYNFSATGISDKDGLAEINFTSFDNDTVRKITVEFSDGTNAEDNVNFPVNNDAHHGILFRV
;
A
#
# COMPACT_ATOMS: atom_id res chain seq x y z
N MET A 1 29.02 20.90 34.42
CA MET A 1 28.31 21.07 33.13
C MET A 1 27.90 22.53 32.96
N SER A 2 28.05 23.06 31.75
CA SER A 2 27.47 24.36 31.39
C SER A 2 25.95 24.23 31.26
N ASN A 3 25.18 25.17 31.81
CA ASN A 3 23.72 25.28 31.59
C ASN A 3 23.34 25.33 30.09
N GLU A 4 24.30 25.72 29.24
CA GLU A 4 24.13 25.81 27.80
C GLU A 4 24.15 24.44 27.11
N ALA A 5 25.03 23.53 27.53
CA ALA A 5 25.13 22.18 26.99
C ALA A 5 23.83 21.37 27.25
N GLU A 6 23.30 21.46 28.46
CA GLU A 6 22.02 20.81 28.82
C GLU A 6 20.84 21.40 28.03
N ASN A 7 20.86 22.71 27.74
CA ASN A 7 19.81 23.34 26.94
C ASN A 7 19.82 22.82 25.49
N TYR A 8 21.00 22.70 24.88
CA TYR A 8 21.13 22.10 23.54
C TYR A 8 20.70 20.64 23.50
N TYR A 9 21.07 19.85 24.52
CA TYR A 9 20.59 18.46 24.66
C TYR A 9 19.06 18.38 24.73
N ARG A 10 18.42 19.16 25.61
CA ARG A 10 16.95 19.18 25.74
C ARG A 10 16.25 19.65 24.47
N GLN A 11 16.84 20.57 23.72
CA GLN A 11 16.32 20.99 22.41
C GLN A 11 16.41 19.87 21.38
N SER A 12 17.55 19.18 21.35
CA SER A 12 17.78 18.03 20.49
C SER A 12 16.78 16.91 20.77
N GLU A 13 16.62 16.52 22.04
CA GLU A 13 15.67 15.50 22.49
C GLU A 13 14.23 15.85 22.06
N ARG A 14 13.78 17.10 22.29
CA ARG A 14 12.45 17.55 21.87
C ARG A 14 12.25 17.43 20.36
N LYS A 15 13.25 17.78 19.56
CA LYS A 15 13.18 17.67 18.09
C LYS A 15 13.15 16.22 17.64
N ALA A 16 13.97 15.36 18.23
CA ALA A 16 14.03 13.93 17.93
C ALA A 16 12.71 13.23 18.29
N THR A 17 12.16 13.48 19.48
CA THR A 17 10.88 12.95 19.92
C THR A 17 9.74 13.41 19.00
N LYS A 18 9.69 14.70 18.66
CA LYS A 18 8.70 15.22 17.70
C LYS A 18 8.83 14.60 16.30
N ALA A 19 10.06 14.31 15.84
CA ALA A 19 10.28 13.60 14.59
C ALA A 19 9.74 12.16 14.65
N GLY A 20 9.92 11.48 15.79
CA GLY A 20 9.36 10.16 16.06
C GLY A 20 7.83 10.14 16.08
N GLU A 21 7.19 11.11 16.73
CA GLU A 21 5.73 11.27 16.73
C GLU A 21 5.17 11.46 15.31
N LEU A 22 5.77 12.37 14.54
CA LEU A 22 5.36 12.62 13.16
C LEU A 22 5.56 11.40 12.27
N LEU A 23 6.53 10.52 12.56
CA LEU A 23 6.74 9.30 11.79
C LEU A 23 5.54 8.34 11.87
N ALA A 24 4.85 8.27 13.02
CA ALA A 24 3.64 7.47 13.14
C ALA A 24 2.55 7.99 12.19
N ASP A 25 2.35 9.31 12.13
CA ASP A 25 1.44 9.94 11.18
C ASP A 25 1.87 9.70 9.72
N ALA A 26 3.18 9.72 9.45
CA ALA A 26 3.74 9.43 8.13
C ALA A 26 3.41 8.00 7.68
N ASN A 27 3.56 7.02 8.57
CA ASN A 27 3.23 5.63 8.33
C ASN A 27 1.74 5.43 7.99
N ASP A 28 0.85 6.08 8.74
CA ASP A 28 -0.58 6.04 8.47
C ASP A 28 -0.95 6.65 7.11
N LEU A 29 -0.37 7.79 6.77
CA LEU A 29 -0.57 8.43 5.47
C LEU A 29 -0.02 7.57 4.33
N TYR A 30 1.14 6.94 4.52
CA TYR A 30 1.77 6.06 3.53
C TYR A 30 0.91 4.83 3.26
N LYS A 31 0.39 4.19 4.32
CA LYS A 31 -0.52 3.05 4.20
C LYS A 31 -1.78 3.40 3.40
N ARG A 32 -2.45 4.50 3.75
CA ARG A 32 -3.63 4.99 3.01
C ARG A 32 -3.31 5.33 1.55
N TYR A 33 -2.15 5.93 1.31
CA TYR A 33 -1.67 6.23 -0.04
C TYR A 33 -1.46 4.95 -0.86
N LYS A 34 -0.82 3.92 -0.28
CA LYS A 34 -0.61 2.62 -0.93
C LYS A 34 -1.93 1.91 -1.21
N GLU A 35 -2.84 1.84 -0.26
CA GLU A 35 -4.17 1.25 -0.44
C GLU A 35 -4.93 1.92 -1.60
N LEU A 36 -4.96 3.25 -1.65
CA LEU A 36 -5.57 3.98 -2.76
C LEU A 36 -4.83 3.78 -4.09
N SER A 37 -3.51 3.73 -4.06
CA SER A 37 -2.70 3.44 -5.24
C SER A 37 -3.02 2.06 -5.80
N ASP A 38 -3.17 1.06 -4.95
CA ASP A 38 -3.47 -0.32 -5.36
C ASP A 38 -4.89 -0.44 -5.88
N VAL A 39 -5.86 0.27 -5.28
CA VAL A 39 -7.21 0.39 -5.84
C VAL A 39 -7.19 1.02 -7.23
N ILE A 40 -6.42 2.10 -7.45
CA ILE A 40 -6.32 2.77 -8.75
C ILE A 40 -5.54 1.93 -9.78
N LYS A 41 -4.53 1.17 -9.36
CA LYS A 41 -3.78 0.24 -10.24
C LYS A 41 -4.63 -0.95 -10.65
N ASN A 42 -5.38 -1.52 -9.70
CA ASN A 42 -6.29 -2.63 -9.95
C ASN A 42 -7.68 -2.16 -10.40
N TRP A 43 -7.81 -0.91 -10.82
CA TRP A 43 -9.09 -0.29 -11.13
C TRP A 43 -9.79 -0.98 -12.31
N ASP A 44 -9.02 -1.44 -13.29
CA ASP A 44 -9.53 -2.25 -14.40
C ASP A 44 -10.09 -3.61 -13.93
N ASN A 45 -9.50 -4.20 -12.87
CA ASN A 45 -9.98 -5.43 -12.24
C ASN A 45 -11.25 -5.19 -11.41
N TYR A 46 -11.31 -4.09 -10.66
CA TYR A 46 -12.53 -3.68 -9.96
C TYR A 46 -13.68 -3.47 -10.94
N MET A 47 -13.40 -2.90 -12.10
CA MET A 47 -14.41 -2.69 -13.12
C MET A 47 -14.90 -3.93 -13.81
N ALA A 48 -14.00 -4.84 -14.15
CA ALA A 48 -14.38 -6.10 -14.75
C ALA A 48 -15.40 -6.87 -13.88
N ASN A 49 -15.41 -6.64 -12.57
CA ASN A 49 -16.39 -7.18 -11.62
C ASN A 49 -17.64 -6.31 -11.39
N ALA A 50 -17.53 -4.99 -11.54
CA ALA A 50 -18.64 -4.06 -11.28
C ALA A 50 -19.57 -3.89 -12.49
N TYR A 51 -19.06 -3.95 -13.73
CA TYR A 51 -19.87 -3.83 -14.94
C TYR A 51 -21.15 -4.68 -14.90
N PRO A 52 -21.10 -5.99 -14.61
CA PRO A 52 -22.30 -6.85 -14.62
C PRO A 52 -23.36 -6.41 -13.62
N ILE A 53 -22.96 -5.95 -12.43
CA ILE A 53 -23.88 -5.52 -11.37
C ILE A 53 -24.57 -4.22 -11.78
N VAL A 54 -23.79 -3.23 -12.23
CA VAL A 54 -24.34 -1.94 -12.65
C VAL A 54 -25.21 -2.11 -13.91
N PHE A 55 -24.81 -2.95 -14.87
CA PHE A 55 -25.64 -3.31 -16.02
C PHE A 55 -26.94 -4.00 -15.61
N THR A 56 -26.88 -4.92 -14.65
CA THR A 56 -28.08 -5.61 -14.14
C THR A 56 -29.04 -4.62 -13.50
N ILE A 57 -28.56 -3.69 -12.68
CA ILE A 57 -29.39 -2.65 -12.04
C ILE A 57 -30.01 -1.73 -13.09
N ALA A 58 -29.22 -1.25 -14.05
CA ALA A 58 -29.71 -0.39 -15.13
C ALA A 58 -30.77 -1.08 -15.99
N LEU A 59 -30.56 -2.36 -16.33
CA LEU A 59 -31.53 -3.17 -17.05
C LEU A 59 -32.83 -3.37 -16.28
N ILE A 60 -32.77 -3.60 -14.97
CA ILE A 60 -33.97 -3.70 -14.12
C ILE A 60 -34.74 -2.38 -14.14
N ILE A 61 -34.06 -1.24 -14.01
CA ILE A 61 -34.71 0.09 -14.04
C ILE A 61 -35.39 0.32 -15.40
N ILE A 62 -34.69 0.06 -16.50
CA ILE A 62 -35.23 0.20 -17.86
C ILE A 62 -36.46 -0.70 -18.04
N ALA A 63 -36.37 -1.96 -17.63
CA ALA A 63 -37.48 -2.90 -17.76
C ALA A 63 -38.69 -2.52 -16.90
N VAL A 64 -38.47 -1.95 -15.70
CA VAL A 64 -39.56 -1.41 -14.86
C VAL A 64 -40.21 -0.21 -15.53
N ILE A 65 -39.41 0.73 -16.07
CA ILE A 65 -39.93 1.89 -16.80
C ILE A 65 -40.74 1.45 -18.02
N GLU A 66 -40.22 0.51 -18.80
CA GLU A 66 -40.88 -0.02 -19.98
C GLU A 66 -42.16 -0.79 -19.64
N TYR A 67 -42.17 -1.51 -18.51
CA TYR A 67 -43.37 -2.13 -17.97
C TYR A 67 -44.45 -1.10 -17.62
N LEU A 68 -44.08 0.00 -16.95
CA LEU A 68 -45.02 1.05 -16.58
C LEU A 68 -45.64 1.72 -17.82
N PHE A 69 -44.85 1.96 -18.86
CA PHE A 69 -45.35 2.51 -20.13
C PHE A 69 -46.21 1.51 -20.92
N SER A 70 -45.93 0.21 -20.81
CA SER A 70 -46.58 -0.84 -21.61
C SER A 70 -47.65 -1.63 -20.84
N ILE A 71 -48.00 -1.22 -19.61
CA ILE A 71 -48.87 -1.98 -18.70
C ILE A 71 -50.27 -2.26 -19.29
N ASN A 72 -50.83 -1.30 -20.01
CA ASN A 72 -52.15 -1.46 -20.65
C ASN A 72 -52.10 -2.49 -21.77
N LEU A 73 -50.99 -2.54 -22.50
CA LEU A 73 -50.77 -3.53 -23.55
C LEU A 73 -50.58 -4.95 -22.98
N TYR A 74 -49.77 -5.08 -21.93
CA TYR A 74 -49.52 -6.39 -21.32
C TYR A 74 -50.78 -6.99 -20.68
N LYS A 75 -51.68 -6.14 -20.17
CA LYS A 75 -53.01 -6.57 -19.70
C LYS A 75 -53.87 -7.17 -20.82
N ASP A 76 -53.72 -6.70 -22.05
CA ASP A 76 -54.47 -7.26 -23.18
C ASP A 76 -53.90 -8.58 -23.69
N LEU A 77 -52.58 -8.79 -23.56
CA LEU A 77 -51.91 -10.05 -23.92
C LEU A 77 -52.05 -11.14 -22.84
N LEU A 78 -51.95 -10.77 -21.57
CA LEU A 78 -52.02 -11.69 -20.42
C LEU A 78 -52.89 -11.06 -19.32
N LYS A 79 -54.21 -11.17 -19.49
CA LYS A 79 -55.22 -10.55 -18.62
C LYS A 79 -55.05 -10.81 -17.13
N GLN A 80 -54.57 -12.00 -16.76
CA GLN A 80 -54.45 -12.40 -15.35
C GLN A 80 -53.08 -12.06 -14.73
N ALA A 81 -52.01 -11.91 -15.53
CA ALA A 81 -50.66 -11.73 -15.00
C ALA A 81 -49.75 -10.95 -15.97
N PRO A 82 -50.06 -9.68 -16.27
CA PRO A 82 -49.31 -8.86 -17.24
C PRO A 82 -47.85 -8.60 -16.81
N TRP A 83 -47.58 -8.63 -15.50
CA TRP A 83 -46.27 -8.45 -14.91
C TRP A 83 -45.29 -9.59 -15.23
N VAL A 84 -45.79 -10.79 -15.58
CA VAL A 84 -44.95 -11.96 -15.90
C VAL A 84 -44.10 -11.71 -17.14
N ILE A 85 -44.63 -10.94 -18.11
CA ILE A 85 -43.88 -10.58 -19.32
C ILE A 85 -42.67 -9.73 -18.96
N ALA A 86 -42.84 -8.70 -18.12
CA ALA A 86 -41.74 -7.84 -17.69
C ALA A 86 -40.73 -8.59 -16.81
N VAL A 87 -41.18 -9.41 -15.87
CA VAL A 87 -40.29 -10.22 -15.02
C VAL A 87 -39.51 -11.23 -15.87
N GLY A 88 -40.17 -11.88 -16.84
CA GLY A 88 -39.52 -12.80 -17.79
C GLY A 88 -38.46 -12.09 -18.64
N LEU A 89 -38.75 -10.87 -19.11
CA LEU A 89 -37.78 -10.07 -19.85
C LEU A 89 -36.55 -9.72 -19.01
N ILE A 90 -36.76 -9.31 -17.75
CA ILE A 90 -35.67 -9.02 -16.80
C ILE A 90 -34.80 -10.25 -16.57
N ILE A 91 -35.41 -11.38 -16.19
CA ILE A 91 -34.69 -12.62 -15.88
C ILE A 91 -33.90 -13.10 -17.10
N GLY A 92 -34.52 -13.12 -18.28
CA GLY A 92 -33.84 -13.54 -19.50
C GLY A 92 -32.70 -12.62 -19.89
N THR A 93 -32.85 -11.30 -19.72
CA THR A 93 -31.77 -10.35 -20.02
C THR A 93 -30.60 -10.51 -19.03
N ILE A 94 -30.86 -10.67 -17.73
CA ILE A 94 -29.82 -10.96 -16.73
C ILE A 94 -29.05 -12.24 -17.10
N PHE A 95 -29.78 -13.28 -17.49
CA PHE A 95 -29.17 -14.56 -17.88
C PHE A 95 -28.29 -14.43 -19.13
N ILE A 96 -28.78 -13.72 -20.16
CA ILE A 96 -28.02 -13.42 -21.38
C ILE A 96 -26.77 -12.59 -21.06
N SER A 97 -26.90 -11.54 -20.26
CA SER A 97 -25.77 -10.72 -19.82
C SER A 97 -24.72 -11.53 -19.04
N HIS A 98 -25.16 -12.47 -18.19
CA HIS A 98 -24.26 -13.36 -17.45
C HIS A 98 -23.47 -14.28 -18.38
N LEU A 99 -24.12 -14.83 -19.42
CA LEU A 99 -23.46 -15.67 -20.43
C LEU A 99 -22.42 -14.89 -21.24
N PHE A 100 -22.74 -13.66 -21.66
CA PHE A 100 -21.80 -12.79 -22.35
C PHE A 100 -20.62 -12.39 -21.45
N MET A 101 -20.87 -12.11 -20.18
CA MET A 101 -19.83 -11.80 -19.20
C MET A 101 -18.81 -12.94 -19.08
N LEU A 102 -19.26 -14.19 -18.90
CA LEU A 102 -18.38 -15.36 -18.80
C LEU A 102 -17.57 -15.60 -20.09
N ALA A 103 -18.11 -15.21 -21.25
CA ALA A 103 -17.44 -15.37 -22.53
C ALA A 103 -16.41 -14.28 -22.84
N LEU A 104 -16.76 -13.02 -22.60
CA LEU A 104 -16.04 -11.84 -23.08
C LEU A 104 -15.10 -11.25 -22.04
N SER A 105 -15.43 -11.37 -20.75
CA SER A 105 -14.59 -10.82 -19.68
C SER A 105 -13.31 -11.66 -19.51
N LYS A 106 -12.16 -11.04 -19.79
CA LYS A 106 -10.84 -11.63 -19.46
C LYS A 106 -10.75 -11.97 -17.97
N HIS A 107 -11.29 -11.12 -17.12
CA HIS A 107 -11.25 -11.29 -15.68
C HIS A 107 -12.13 -12.44 -15.18
N ALA A 108 -13.35 -12.61 -15.71
CA ALA A 108 -14.19 -13.75 -15.36
C ALA A 108 -13.49 -15.08 -15.68
N ARG A 109 -12.74 -15.12 -16.78
CA ARG A 109 -11.92 -16.27 -17.17
C ARG A 109 -10.70 -16.45 -16.27
N GLU A 110 -10.05 -15.38 -15.83
CA GLU A 110 -8.94 -15.45 -14.86
C GLU A 110 -9.42 -15.91 -13.48
N LYS A 111 -10.56 -15.42 -13.00
CA LYS A 111 -11.18 -15.89 -11.76
C LYS A 111 -11.55 -17.37 -11.85
N GLU A 112 -12.22 -17.77 -12.93
CA GLU A 112 -12.54 -19.18 -13.17
C GLU A 112 -11.28 -20.06 -13.25
N PHE A 113 -10.17 -19.53 -13.78
CA PHE A 113 -8.88 -20.21 -13.79
C PHE A 113 -8.34 -20.44 -12.38
N TYR A 114 -8.32 -19.41 -11.53
CA TYR A 114 -7.87 -19.57 -10.14
C TYR A 114 -8.78 -20.48 -9.31
N ASP A 115 -10.10 -20.39 -9.51
CA ASP A 115 -11.07 -21.24 -8.84
C ASP A 115 -10.91 -22.72 -9.28
N ARG A 116 -10.71 -22.98 -10.58
CA ARG A 116 -10.45 -24.34 -11.09
C ARG A 116 -9.10 -24.89 -10.65
N LYS A 117 -8.06 -24.05 -10.56
CA LYS A 117 -6.73 -24.42 -10.07
C LYS A 117 -6.70 -24.77 -8.58
N ARG A 118 -7.58 -24.15 -7.79
CA ARG A 118 -7.74 -24.46 -6.35
C ARG A 118 -8.62 -25.68 -6.08
N ASN A 119 -9.37 -26.15 -7.08
CA ASN A 119 -10.26 -27.29 -6.92
C ASN A 119 -9.46 -28.60 -7.01
N PRO A 120 -9.49 -29.47 -5.97
CA PRO A 120 -8.76 -30.74 -5.97
C PRO A 120 -9.08 -31.64 -7.19
N ALA A 121 -10.25 -31.47 -7.79
CA ALA A 121 -10.69 -32.21 -8.97
C ALA A 121 -9.95 -31.85 -10.27
N ASN A 122 -9.06 -30.85 -10.28
CA ASN A 122 -8.24 -30.49 -11.44
C ASN A 122 -6.74 -30.53 -11.15
N ASN A 123 -6.30 -31.19 -10.06
CA ASN A 123 -4.88 -31.29 -9.71
C ASN A 123 -4.04 -32.08 -10.73
N ASP A 124 -4.70 -32.90 -11.55
CA ASP A 124 -4.13 -33.71 -12.63
C ASP A 124 -3.98 -32.94 -13.95
N LYS A 125 -4.57 -31.74 -14.07
CA LYS A 125 -4.56 -30.92 -15.28
C LYS A 125 -3.46 -29.86 -15.22
N THR A 126 -2.82 -29.63 -16.36
CA THR A 126 -1.85 -28.54 -16.53
C THR A 126 -2.55 -27.16 -16.62
N ASP A 127 -1.81 -26.10 -16.30
CA ASP A 127 -2.33 -24.71 -16.40
C ASP A 127 -2.86 -24.38 -17.81
N ASP A 128 -2.26 -24.95 -18.87
CA ASP A 128 -2.68 -24.73 -20.25
C ASP A 128 -3.96 -25.50 -20.63
N GLU A 129 -4.15 -26.71 -20.09
CA GLU A 129 -5.38 -27.48 -20.24
C GLU A 129 -6.56 -26.77 -19.56
N ILE A 130 -6.36 -26.24 -18.35
CA ILE A 130 -7.39 -25.48 -17.63
C ILE A 130 -7.78 -24.22 -18.43
N LYS A 131 -6.80 -23.47 -18.96
CA LYS A 131 -7.07 -22.29 -19.80
C LYS A 131 -7.82 -22.64 -21.09
N ALA A 132 -7.46 -23.75 -21.74
CA ALA A 132 -8.13 -24.21 -22.94
C ALA A 132 -9.60 -24.60 -22.67
N GLU A 133 -9.86 -25.25 -21.55
CA GLU A 133 -11.21 -25.65 -21.13
C GLU A 133 -12.09 -24.43 -20.80
N ILE A 134 -11.53 -23.41 -20.13
CA ILE A 134 -12.21 -22.13 -19.87
C ILE A 134 -12.50 -21.41 -21.17
N LYS A 135 -11.56 -21.37 -22.12
CA LYS A 135 -11.79 -20.76 -23.45
C LYS A 135 -12.89 -21.47 -24.22
N LYS A 136 -12.95 -22.81 -24.15
CA LYS A 136 -14.02 -23.62 -24.77
C LYS A 136 -15.38 -23.36 -24.12
N THR A 137 -15.42 -23.29 -22.79
CA THR A 137 -16.63 -22.98 -22.02
C THR A 137 -17.13 -21.56 -22.30
N GLY A 138 -16.23 -20.57 -22.33
CA GLY A 138 -16.54 -19.20 -22.72
C GLY A 138 -17.10 -19.10 -24.14
N ARG A 139 -16.54 -19.84 -25.11
CA ARG A 139 -17.08 -19.88 -26.49
C ARG A 139 -18.48 -20.51 -26.54
N ARG A 140 -18.73 -21.56 -25.74
CA ARG A 140 -20.06 -22.17 -25.63
C ARG A 140 -21.07 -21.19 -25.01
N ASN A 141 -20.68 -20.49 -23.95
CA ASN A 141 -21.51 -19.46 -23.31
C ASN A 141 -21.81 -18.31 -24.26
N LEU A 142 -20.85 -17.91 -25.11
CA LEU A 142 -21.06 -16.90 -26.15
C LEU A 142 -22.12 -17.35 -27.17
N ILE A 143 -22.02 -18.59 -27.66
CA ILE A 143 -22.97 -19.13 -28.65
C ILE A 143 -24.37 -19.19 -28.05
N TRP A 144 -24.52 -19.69 -26.82
CA TRP A 144 -25.80 -19.72 -26.13
C TRP A 144 -26.33 -18.31 -25.83
N GLY A 145 -25.46 -17.37 -25.44
CA GLY A 145 -25.81 -15.98 -25.22
C GLY A 145 -26.35 -15.32 -26.50
N ILE A 146 -25.68 -15.51 -27.64
CA ILE A 146 -26.13 -15.02 -28.95
C ILE A 146 -27.46 -15.66 -29.34
N PHE A 147 -27.58 -16.99 -29.23
CA PHE A 147 -28.80 -17.71 -29.58
C PHE A 147 -30.01 -17.22 -28.76
N LEU A 148 -29.84 -17.12 -27.42
CA LEU A 148 -30.89 -16.62 -26.54
C LEU A 148 -31.21 -15.15 -26.81
N ALA A 149 -30.19 -14.31 -27.07
CA ALA A 149 -30.40 -12.92 -27.45
C ALA A 149 -31.21 -12.82 -28.75
N THR A 150 -30.91 -13.63 -29.76
CA THR A 150 -31.68 -13.66 -31.02
C THR A 150 -33.14 -14.06 -30.77
N ILE A 151 -33.40 -15.11 -29.98
CA ILE A 151 -34.77 -15.50 -29.61
C ILE A 151 -35.47 -14.35 -28.89
N PHE A 152 -34.80 -13.72 -27.93
CA PHE A 152 -35.33 -12.58 -27.18
C PHE A 152 -35.65 -11.39 -28.07
N THR A 153 -34.75 -11.04 -29.00
CA THR A 153 -34.96 -9.95 -29.96
C THR A 153 -36.14 -10.25 -30.87
N VAL A 154 -36.26 -11.48 -31.40
CA VAL A 154 -37.40 -11.89 -32.24
C VAL A 154 -38.71 -11.80 -31.45
N PHE A 155 -38.71 -12.26 -30.19
CA PHE A 155 -39.88 -12.16 -29.32
C PHE A 155 -40.29 -10.71 -29.07
N ILE A 156 -39.34 -9.83 -28.73
CA ILE A 156 -39.59 -8.40 -28.53
C ILE A 156 -40.13 -7.76 -29.82
N LEU A 157 -39.57 -8.11 -30.98
CA LEU A 157 -40.01 -7.61 -32.28
C LEU A 157 -41.45 -8.04 -32.61
N ILE A 158 -41.80 -9.30 -32.36
CA ILE A 158 -43.18 -9.79 -32.55
C ILE A 158 -44.14 -9.03 -31.62
N MET A 159 -43.80 -8.92 -30.34
CA MET A 159 -44.60 -8.20 -29.35
C MET A 159 -44.74 -6.70 -29.70
N SER A 160 -43.69 -6.09 -30.24
CA SER A 160 -43.69 -4.68 -30.68
C SER A 160 -44.51 -4.49 -31.95
N ASN A 161 -44.46 -5.43 -32.88
CA ASN A 161 -45.26 -5.38 -34.10
C ASN A 161 -46.76 -5.57 -33.79
N ASP A 162 -47.10 -6.54 -32.94
CA ASP A 162 -48.47 -6.76 -32.45
C ASP A 162 -49.02 -5.54 -31.71
N ARG A 163 -48.17 -4.87 -30.92
CA ARG A 163 -48.52 -3.59 -30.28
C ARG A 163 -48.92 -2.55 -31.30
N VAL A 164 -48.05 -2.31 -32.30
CA VAL A 164 -48.30 -1.26 -33.29
C VAL A 164 -49.52 -1.57 -34.15
N HIS A 165 -49.75 -2.82 -34.51
CA HIS A 165 -50.98 -3.21 -35.21
C HIS A 165 -52.23 -2.85 -34.40
N ARG A 166 -52.25 -3.15 -33.10
CA ARG A 166 -53.38 -2.77 -32.23
C ARG A 166 -53.51 -1.26 -32.03
N GLU A 167 -52.41 -0.52 -31.98
CA GLU A 167 -52.43 0.94 -31.91
C GLU A 167 -52.99 1.57 -33.20
N ILE A 168 -52.74 0.95 -34.36
CA ILE A 168 -53.33 1.32 -35.65
C ILE A 168 -54.83 0.98 -35.67
N ASP A 169 -55.20 -0.22 -35.24
CA ASP A 169 -56.61 -0.66 -35.19
C ASP A 169 -57.45 0.18 -34.21
N ALA A 170 -56.83 0.68 -33.13
CA ALA A 170 -57.44 1.61 -32.18
C ALA A 170 -57.42 3.09 -32.65
N GLY A 171 -56.88 3.38 -33.85
CA GLY A 171 -56.82 4.73 -34.42
C GLY A 171 -55.83 5.67 -33.74
N MET A 172 -54.94 5.16 -32.88
CA MET A 172 -53.95 5.96 -32.16
C MET A 172 -52.68 6.22 -32.99
N ARG A 173 -52.47 5.46 -34.07
CA ARG A 173 -51.28 5.57 -34.93
C ARG A 173 -51.62 5.32 -36.39
N ASN A 174 -51.01 6.07 -37.31
CA ASN A 174 -51.28 5.98 -38.76
C ASN A 174 -50.19 5.24 -39.56
N LYS A 175 -49.11 4.77 -38.92
CA LYS A 175 -47.97 4.14 -39.60
C LYS A 175 -47.58 2.81 -38.95
N PRO A 176 -47.23 1.78 -39.75
CA PRO A 176 -46.73 0.50 -39.26
C PRO A 176 -45.38 0.65 -38.54
N PHE A 177 -45.02 -0.35 -37.74
CA PHE A 177 -43.77 -0.36 -36.99
C PHE A 177 -42.59 -0.29 -37.95
N GLY A 178 -41.74 0.73 -37.77
CA GLY A 178 -40.60 0.99 -38.66
C GLY A 178 -39.27 0.93 -37.91
N PHE A 179 -38.18 0.81 -38.65
CA PHE A 179 -36.82 0.88 -38.10
C PHE A 179 -36.55 2.15 -37.27
N TYR A 180 -37.28 3.25 -37.56
CA TYR A 180 -37.22 4.52 -36.82
C TYR A 180 -37.77 4.43 -35.39
N ASP A 181 -38.65 3.46 -35.09
CA ASP A 181 -39.19 3.26 -33.74
C ASP A 181 -38.20 2.55 -32.80
N LEU A 182 -37.21 1.84 -33.37
CA LEU A 182 -36.13 1.17 -32.62
C LEU A 182 -35.02 2.13 -32.17
N TRP A 183 -34.83 3.23 -32.90
CA TRP A 183 -33.75 4.19 -32.64
C TRP A 183 -33.78 4.82 -31.23
N PRO A 184 -34.93 5.29 -30.71
CA PRO A 184 -34.99 5.85 -29.35
C PRO A 184 -34.55 4.85 -28.29
N VAL A 185 -34.89 3.57 -28.44
CA VAL A 185 -34.48 2.49 -27.51
C VAL A 185 -32.97 2.26 -27.60
N ILE A 186 -32.41 2.21 -28.81
CA ILE A 186 -30.97 2.04 -29.02
C ILE A 186 -30.19 3.24 -28.46
N PHE A 187 -30.66 4.48 -28.69
CA PHE A 187 -30.04 5.68 -28.12
C PHE A 187 -30.12 5.71 -26.60
N TYR A 188 -31.25 5.30 -26.01
CA TYR A 188 -31.41 5.23 -24.56
C TYR A 188 -30.43 4.23 -23.94
N ILE A 189 -30.28 3.06 -24.56
CA ILE A 189 -29.27 2.07 -24.14
C ILE A 189 -27.88 2.70 -24.22
N ILE A 190 -27.48 3.26 -25.37
CA ILE A 190 -26.16 3.89 -25.54
C ILE A 190 -25.93 5.01 -24.52
N GLU A 191 -26.93 5.85 -24.24
CA GLU A 191 -26.84 6.95 -23.28
C GLU A 191 -26.63 6.44 -21.85
N VAL A 192 -27.32 5.37 -21.45
CA VAL A 192 -27.09 4.69 -20.16
C VAL A 192 -25.67 4.12 -20.09
N PHE A 193 -25.17 3.52 -21.18
CA PHE A 193 -23.78 3.04 -21.26
C PHE A 193 -22.77 4.18 -21.10
N VAL A 194 -22.98 5.30 -21.81
CA VAL A 194 -22.09 6.48 -21.77
C VAL A 194 -22.14 7.15 -20.38
N GLY A 195 -23.33 7.31 -19.80
CA GLY A 195 -23.51 7.91 -18.47
C GLY A 195 -22.83 7.11 -17.36
N MET A 196 -22.95 5.78 -17.39
CA MET A 196 -22.23 4.90 -16.45
C MET A 196 -20.72 4.98 -16.62
N PHE A 197 -20.23 5.03 -17.85
CA PHE A 197 -18.80 5.19 -18.13
C PHE A 197 -18.26 6.54 -17.65
N ALA A 198 -19.03 7.63 -17.83
CA ALA A 198 -18.67 8.96 -17.36
C ALA A 198 -18.62 9.07 -15.84
N LEU A 199 -19.64 8.54 -15.13
CA LEU A 199 -19.66 8.48 -13.67
C LEU A 199 -18.47 7.68 -13.14
N TYR A 200 -18.14 6.57 -13.80
CA TYR A 200 -16.99 5.75 -13.46
C TYR A 200 -15.65 6.49 -13.60
N MET A 201 -15.44 7.16 -14.73
CA MET A 201 -14.24 7.99 -14.94
C MET A 201 -14.15 9.10 -13.89
N PHE A 202 -15.29 9.70 -13.53
CA PHE A 202 -15.36 10.68 -12.45
C PHE A 202 -14.90 10.11 -11.10
N VAL A 203 -15.36 8.93 -10.70
CA VAL A 203 -14.92 8.28 -9.45
C VAL A 203 -13.42 7.95 -9.49
N ARG A 204 -12.90 7.49 -10.63
CA ARG A 204 -11.45 7.24 -10.80
C ARG A 204 -10.64 8.52 -10.59
N ILE A 205 -11.07 9.60 -11.26
CA ILE A 205 -10.43 10.91 -11.16
C ILE A 205 -10.49 11.41 -9.72
N TYR A 206 -11.65 11.31 -9.07
CA TYR A 206 -11.82 11.69 -7.67
C TYR A 206 -10.85 10.94 -6.74
N LYS A 207 -10.77 9.61 -6.84
CA LYS A 207 -9.80 8.82 -6.06
C LYS A 207 -8.35 9.19 -6.39
N GLY A 208 -8.05 9.47 -7.65
CA GLY A 208 -6.75 9.99 -8.09
C GLY A 208 -6.38 11.31 -7.43
N ILE A 209 -7.33 12.26 -7.36
CA ILE A 209 -7.16 13.55 -6.67
C ILE A 209 -6.93 13.33 -5.17
N VAL A 210 -7.72 12.46 -4.53
CA VAL A 210 -7.54 12.15 -3.10
C VAL A 210 -6.16 11.53 -2.84
N ARG A 211 -5.74 10.57 -3.67
CA ARG A 211 -4.38 9.98 -3.60
C ARG A 211 -3.30 11.06 -3.74
N ALA A 212 -3.42 11.97 -4.71
CA ALA A 212 -2.45 13.04 -4.91
C ALA A 212 -2.37 13.99 -3.70
N ARG A 213 -3.52 14.32 -3.08
CA ARG A 213 -3.55 15.13 -1.86
C ARG A 213 -2.87 14.43 -0.68
N ILE A 214 -3.13 13.14 -0.48
CA ILE A 214 -2.49 12.35 0.59
C ILE A 214 -0.98 12.28 0.35
N LYS A 215 -0.54 12.01 -0.89
CA LYS A 215 0.88 11.98 -1.25
C LYS A 215 1.56 13.32 -0.98
N SER A 216 0.94 14.43 -1.36
CA SER A 216 1.49 15.77 -1.07
C SER A 216 1.59 16.05 0.43
N LYS A 217 0.63 15.61 1.25
CA LYS A 217 0.72 15.74 2.72
C LYS A 217 1.86 14.89 3.29
N PHE A 218 1.97 13.64 2.83
CA PHE A 218 3.03 12.73 3.21
C PHE A 218 4.42 13.30 2.88
N ASP A 219 4.62 13.81 1.66
CA ASP A 219 5.91 14.37 1.24
C ASP A 219 6.31 15.60 2.06
N LYS A 220 5.35 16.46 2.41
CA LYS A 220 5.60 17.60 3.31
C LYS A 220 6.02 17.12 4.69
N LEU A 221 5.35 16.10 5.20
CA LEU A 221 5.61 15.57 6.53
C LEU A 221 6.96 14.85 6.60
N LEU A 222 7.34 14.08 5.57
CA LEU A 222 8.70 13.53 5.45
C LEU A 222 9.78 14.60 5.46
N LYS A 223 9.59 15.70 4.71
CA LYS A 223 10.52 16.84 4.72
C LYS A 223 10.66 17.45 6.12
N THR A 224 9.56 17.58 6.85
CA THR A 224 9.58 18.06 8.24
C THR A 224 10.32 17.09 9.16
N ILE A 225 10.07 15.78 9.06
CA ILE A 225 10.78 14.76 9.85
C ILE A 225 12.28 14.80 9.56
N SER A 226 12.67 14.81 8.29
CA SER A 226 14.08 14.88 7.89
C SER A 226 14.76 16.14 8.43
N SER A 227 14.11 17.30 8.32
CA SER A 227 14.63 18.56 8.87
C SER A 227 14.77 18.54 10.39
N LEU A 228 13.77 18.00 11.11
CA LEU A 228 13.82 17.87 12.57
C LEU A 228 14.91 16.89 13.01
N THR A 229 15.05 15.77 12.30
CA THR A 229 16.05 14.73 12.56
C THR A 229 17.47 15.29 12.41
N SER A 230 17.75 15.96 11.29
CA SER A 230 19.03 16.61 11.04
C SER A 230 19.30 17.72 12.07
N SER A 231 18.30 18.55 12.38
CA SER A 231 18.44 19.60 13.39
C SER A 231 18.69 19.05 14.80
N ALA A 232 18.08 17.91 15.15
CA ALA A 232 18.33 17.23 16.42
C ALA A 232 19.79 16.76 16.50
N CYS A 233 20.30 16.12 15.44
CA CYS A 233 21.70 15.68 15.40
C CYS A 233 22.66 16.87 15.58
N THR A 234 22.46 17.98 14.86
CA THR A 234 23.29 19.18 14.99
C THR A 234 23.22 19.83 16.38
N ASP A 235 22.05 19.87 17.01
CA ASP A 235 21.93 20.39 18.37
C ASP A 235 22.61 19.47 19.40
N PHE A 236 22.57 18.15 19.18
CA PHE A 236 23.25 17.19 20.04
C PHE A 236 24.77 17.31 19.91
N GLU A 237 25.30 17.38 18.68
CA GLU A 237 26.73 17.59 18.42
C GLU A 237 27.24 18.86 19.11
N LYS A 238 26.46 19.95 19.08
CA LYS A 238 26.78 21.18 19.84
C LYS A 238 26.75 20.99 21.35
N ALA A 239 25.81 20.20 21.87
CA ALA A 239 25.78 19.87 23.29
C ALA A 239 27.07 19.12 23.69
N GLU A 240 27.52 18.17 22.87
CA GLU A 240 28.79 17.45 23.08
C GLU A 240 29.99 18.41 23.03
N GLU A 241 30.06 19.31 22.04
CA GLU A 241 31.12 20.33 21.94
C GLU A 241 31.19 21.24 23.16
N LEU A 242 30.04 21.53 23.79
CA LEU A 242 29.94 22.33 25.01
C LEU A 242 30.15 21.53 26.31
N GLY A 243 30.51 20.24 26.20
CA GLY A 243 30.89 19.38 27.31
C GLY A 243 29.70 18.67 27.99
N PHE A 244 28.66 18.31 27.24
CA PHE A 244 27.64 17.37 27.69
C PHE A 244 28.25 15.97 27.91
N ASP A 245 27.95 15.33 29.05
CA ASP A 245 28.54 14.05 29.44
C ASP A 245 27.72 12.87 28.90
N THR A 246 28.15 12.32 27.76
CA THR A 246 27.47 11.21 27.09
C THR A 246 27.71 9.84 27.73
N PHE A 247 28.63 9.72 28.69
CA PHE A 247 28.93 8.45 29.36
C PHE A 247 28.16 8.29 30.67
N ASN A 248 27.93 9.39 31.39
CA ASN A 248 27.21 9.36 32.66
C ASN A 248 25.72 9.71 32.52
N GLU A 249 25.31 10.36 31.44
CA GLU A 249 23.89 10.64 31.17
C GLU A 249 23.25 9.61 30.23
N THR A 250 22.00 9.26 30.53
CA THR A 250 21.19 8.39 29.65
C THR A 250 20.66 9.20 28.48
N ILE A 251 21.14 8.89 27.28
CA ILE A 251 20.68 9.51 26.04
C ILE A 251 19.31 8.92 25.66
N ALA A 252 18.39 9.78 25.25
CA ALA A 252 17.06 9.35 24.83
C ALA A 252 17.12 8.45 23.57
N GLU A 253 16.31 7.39 23.54
CA GLU A 253 16.23 6.47 22.39
C GLU A 253 15.87 7.20 21.08
N SER A 254 15.04 8.24 21.15
CA SER A 254 14.68 9.06 19.99
C SER A 254 15.91 9.71 19.33
N LEU A 255 16.96 10.03 20.10
CA LEU A 255 18.21 10.56 19.57
C LEU A 255 19.03 9.50 18.86
N HIS A 256 19.17 8.30 19.43
CA HIS A 256 19.82 7.19 18.73
C HIS A 256 19.16 6.95 17.37
N ILE A 257 17.82 6.89 17.35
CA ILE A 257 17.04 6.73 16.11
C ILE A 257 17.28 7.89 15.14
N ALA A 258 17.39 9.13 15.64
CA ALA A 258 17.66 10.29 14.81
C ALA A 258 19.02 10.20 14.11
N PHE A 259 20.08 9.82 14.84
CA PHE A 259 21.42 9.61 14.28
C PHE A 259 21.45 8.46 13.27
N TYR A 260 20.78 7.33 13.58
CA TYR A 260 20.63 6.22 12.64
C TYR A 260 19.98 6.68 11.33
N ARG A 261 18.87 7.41 11.40
CA ARG A 261 18.15 7.89 10.21
C ARG A 261 18.95 8.91 9.42
N ASN A 262 19.61 9.84 10.10
CA ASN A 262 20.40 10.88 9.45
C ASN A 262 21.58 10.29 8.66
N ASN A 263 22.14 9.16 9.14
CA ASN A 263 23.31 8.53 8.55
C ASN A 263 22.97 7.47 7.49
N ASN A 264 21.84 6.77 7.62
CA ASN A 264 21.55 5.61 6.76
C ASN A 264 20.32 5.78 5.87
N CYS A 265 19.37 6.65 6.22
CA CYS A 265 18.08 6.68 5.54
C CYS A 265 17.98 7.87 4.58
N ASN A 266 17.74 7.58 3.30
CA ASN A 266 17.42 8.61 2.32
C ASN A 266 15.91 8.94 2.37
N PRO A 267 15.49 10.21 2.55
CA PRO A 267 14.09 10.60 2.46
C PRO A 267 13.40 10.26 1.13
N GLY A 268 14.18 10.03 0.06
CA GLY A 268 13.68 9.54 -1.23
C GLY A 268 13.28 8.05 -1.24
N GLU A 269 13.77 7.27 -0.29
CA GLU A 269 13.46 5.85 -0.11
C GLU A 269 12.39 5.69 0.98
N GLU A 270 11.16 6.07 0.62
CA GLU A 270 10.02 6.24 1.53
C GLU A 270 9.77 5.06 2.47
N GLU A 271 9.89 3.83 1.96
CA GLU A 271 9.61 2.61 2.72
C GLU A 271 10.72 2.28 3.74
N GLU A 272 11.96 2.63 3.41
CA GLU A 272 13.11 2.43 4.29
C GLU A 272 13.18 3.51 5.37
N PHE A 273 12.93 4.77 4.99
CA PHE A 273 12.88 5.90 5.91
C PHE A 273 11.80 5.75 7.00
N LEU A 274 10.70 5.06 6.69
CA LEU A 274 9.59 4.81 7.61
C LEU A 274 9.85 3.68 8.61
N LYS A 275 10.82 2.80 8.35
CA LYS A 275 11.17 1.73 9.29
C LYS A 275 11.83 2.33 10.52
N SER A 276 11.46 1.81 11.69
CA SER A 276 12.19 2.07 12.91
C SER A 276 13.31 1.03 13.02
N PRO A 277 14.55 1.46 13.33
CA PRO A 277 15.61 0.51 13.63
C PRO A 277 15.27 -0.26 14.92
N GLU A 278 15.71 -1.50 15.00
CA GLU A 278 15.54 -2.35 16.18
C GLU A 278 16.85 -2.43 16.95
N ASN A 279 16.79 -2.28 18.27
CA ASN A 279 17.94 -2.53 19.14
C ASN A 279 18.31 -4.01 19.10
N LYS A 280 19.58 -4.29 18.82
CA LYS A 280 20.15 -5.63 18.84
C LYS A 280 21.28 -5.69 19.84
N ASN A 281 21.52 -6.90 20.37
CA ASN A 281 22.72 -7.16 21.13
C ASN A 281 23.93 -6.98 20.21
N ALA A 282 24.84 -6.13 20.63
CA ALA A 282 26.08 -5.83 19.97
C ALA A 282 27.26 -6.09 20.92
N PHE A 283 28.41 -6.39 20.35
CA PHE A 283 29.64 -6.51 21.11
C PHE A 283 30.79 -5.81 20.42
N VAL A 284 31.78 -5.38 21.17
CA VAL A 284 32.99 -4.75 20.65
C VAL A 284 34.21 -5.38 21.33
N ARG A 285 35.19 -5.78 20.53
CA ARG A 285 36.47 -6.34 21.00
C ARG A 285 37.65 -5.47 20.61
N PHE A 286 38.49 -5.10 21.56
CA PHE A 286 39.72 -4.37 21.24
C PHE A 286 40.85 -4.75 22.18
N LYS A 287 42.06 -4.43 21.76
CA LYS A 287 43.29 -4.63 22.51
C LYS A 287 43.93 -3.27 22.77
N ILE A 288 44.02 -2.90 24.03
CA ILE A 288 44.73 -1.71 24.50
C ILE A 288 46.21 -2.04 24.61
N ASN A 289 47.05 -1.21 24.01
CA ASN A 289 48.50 -1.19 24.23
C ASN A 289 48.91 0.20 24.71
N ARG A 290 49.99 0.26 25.50
CA ARG A 290 50.64 1.50 25.89
C ARG A 290 52.00 1.59 25.21
N ALA A 291 52.48 2.82 24.96
CA ALA A 291 53.81 3.03 24.42
C ALA A 291 54.93 2.61 25.39
N ASP A 292 54.62 2.58 26.69
CA ASP A 292 55.49 2.04 27.74
C ASP A 292 54.96 0.67 28.20
N ASP A 293 55.62 -0.40 27.73
CA ASP A 293 55.26 -1.79 28.01
C ASP A 293 55.35 -2.16 29.50
N SER A 294 56.01 -1.33 30.32
CA SER A 294 56.14 -1.58 31.77
C SER A 294 54.90 -1.17 32.57
N LYS A 295 53.98 -0.43 31.95
CA LYS A 295 52.77 0.10 32.61
C LYS A 295 51.59 -0.86 32.55
N PRO A 296 50.69 -0.85 33.55
CA PRO A 296 49.53 -1.74 33.56
C PRO A 296 48.58 -1.44 32.38
N LEU A 297 48.04 -2.52 31.81
CA LEU A 297 47.05 -2.50 30.73
C LEU A 297 45.61 -2.69 31.21
N ILE A 298 45.43 -3.00 32.50
CA ILE A 298 44.11 -3.07 33.13
C ILE A 298 43.54 -1.64 33.22
N ALA A 299 42.37 -1.44 32.67
CA ALA A 299 41.72 -0.15 32.58
C ALA A 299 40.19 -0.29 32.53
N ASN A 300 39.48 0.73 33.02
CA ASN A 300 38.07 0.92 32.68
C ASN A 300 38.02 1.53 31.29
N VAL A 301 37.15 0.99 30.43
CA VAL A 301 37.04 1.44 29.06
C VAL A 301 35.61 1.85 28.77
N HIS A 302 35.46 3.07 28.29
CA HIS A 302 34.20 3.64 27.87
C HIS A 302 34.21 3.77 26.34
N ILE A 303 33.18 3.26 25.69
CA ILE A 303 33.01 3.35 24.24
C ILE A 303 31.79 4.19 23.92
N LEU A 304 31.88 4.99 22.87
CA LEU A 304 30.78 5.77 22.33
C LEU A 304 30.67 5.49 20.83
N THR A 305 29.47 5.14 20.39
CA THR A 305 29.21 4.81 18.99
C THR A 305 28.74 5.99 18.17
N GLN A 306 28.68 5.83 16.85
CA GLN A 306 28.20 6.82 15.89
C GLN A 306 26.73 7.17 16.12
N TYR A 307 25.92 6.22 16.61
CA TYR A 307 24.53 6.47 17.01
C TYR A 307 24.40 6.88 18.48
N ASN A 308 25.51 7.21 19.15
CA ASN A 308 25.59 7.67 20.53
C ASN A 308 25.23 6.63 21.60
N PHE A 309 25.30 5.34 21.29
CA PHE A 309 25.25 4.34 22.35
C PHE A 309 26.56 4.40 23.14
N SER A 310 26.43 4.43 24.47
CA SER A 310 27.57 4.37 25.38
C SER A 310 27.59 3.03 26.12
N ALA A 311 28.78 2.50 26.33
CA ALA A 311 28.98 1.28 27.10
C ALA A 311 30.33 1.31 27.81
N THR A 312 30.40 0.61 28.94
CA THR A 312 31.59 0.54 29.77
C THR A 312 31.99 -0.91 30.00
N GLY A 313 33.28 -1.21 29.95
CA GLY A 313 33.85 -2.50 30.30
C GLY A 313 35.22 -2.36 30.95
N ILE A 314 35.88 -3.49 31.21
CA ILE A 314 37.18 -3.54 31.87
C ILE A 314 38.11 -4.39 31.01
N SER A 315 39.34 -3.92 30.79
CA SER A 315 40.39 -4.72 30.14
C SER A 315 41.09 -5.67 31.11
N ASP A 316 41.54 -6.80 30.59
CA ASP A 316 42.34 -7.75 31.35
C ASP A 316 43.83 -7.37 31.41
N LYS A 317 44.65 -8.28 31.97
CA LYS A 317 46.10 -8.09 32.11
C LYS A 317 46.84 -8.02 30.78
N ASP A 318 46.27 -8.58 29.72
CA ASP A 318 46.81 -8.58 28.36
C ASP A 318 46.29 -7.39 27.53
N GLY A 319 45.51 -6.51 28.16
CA GLY A 319 44.89 -5.34 27.55
C GLY A 319 43.67 -5.67 26.68
N LEU A 320 43.13 -6.88 26.75
CA LEU A 320 41.95 -7.29 25.99
C LEU A 320 40.68 -6.85 26.70
N ALA A 321 39.75 -6.25 25.95
CA ALA A 321 38.43 -5.89 26.43
C ALA A 321 37.37 -6.39 25.44
N GLU A 322 36.33 -7.02 25.98
CA GLU A 322 35.09 -7.32 25.27
C GLU A 322 33.94 -6.62 25.98
N ILE A 323 33.24 -5.75 25.27
CA ILE A 323 32.12 -4.96 25.81
C ILE A 323 30.85 -5.38 25.09
N ASN A 324 29.87 -5.87 25.84
CA ASN A 324 28.56 -6.24 25.34
C ASN A 324 27.56 -5.11 25.66
N PHE A 325 26.77 -4.69 24.68
CA PHE A 325 25.81 -3.61 24.80
C PHE A 325 24.69 -3.76 23.76
N THR A 326 23.78 -2.79 23.70
CA THR A 326 22.74 -2.73 22.66
C THR A 326 23.02 -1.61 21.68
N SER A 327 22.88 -1.87 20.39
CA SER A 327 22.95 -0.86 19.34
C SER A 327 22.13 -1.28 18.11
N PHE A 328 22.10 -0.45 17.07
CA PHE A 328 21.53 -0.75 15.77
C PHE A 328 22.54 -1.46 14.84
N ASP A 329 22.02 -2.07 13.77
CA ASP A 329 22.86 -2.65 12.73
C ASP A 329 23.77 -1.58 12.09
N ASN A 330 24.98 -2.01 11.68
CA ASN A 330 25.98 -1.18 11.01
C ASN A 330 26.50 0.01 11.83
N ASP A 331 26.28 0.03 13.15
CA ASP A 331 26.89 1.05 14.00
C ASP A 331 28.41 0.87 14.06
N THR A 332 29.11 1.96 14.38
CA THR A 332 30.56 2.00 14.48
C THR A 332 30.98 2.69 15.77
N VAL A 333 32.06 2.22 16.39
CA VAL A 333 32.66 2.92 17.53
C VAL A 333 33.35 4.17 16.98
N ARG A 334 33.00 5.35 17.52
CA ARG A 334 33.60 6.63 17.12
C ARG A 334 34.61 7.17 18.11
N LYS A 335 34.46 6.84 19.40
CA LYS A 335 35.31 7.34 20.48
C LYS A 335 35.49 6.29 21.57
N ILE A 336 36.71 6.23 22.11
CA ILE A 336 37.08 5.37 23.23
C ILE A 336 37.82 6.21 24.26
N THR A 337 37.38 6.11 25.52
CA THR A 337 38.04 6.72 26.67
C THR A 337 38.48 5.60 27.61
N VAL A 338 39.74 5.63 28.04
CA VAL A 338 40.39 4.60 28.85
C VAL A 338 40.91 5.22 30.14
N GLU A 339 40.51 4.68 31.28
CA GLU A 339 41.01 5.02 32.60
C GLU A 339 41.87 3.87 33.14
N PHE A 340 43.18 4.01 33.07
CA PHE A 340 44.13 2.99 33.50
C PHE A 340 44.14 2.86 35.02
N SER A 341 44.45 1.66 35.53
CA SER A 341 44.51 1.39 36.97
C SER A 341 45.56 2.21 37.72
N ASP A 342 46.53 2.80 37.01
CA ASP A 342 47.54 3.72 37.56
C ASP A 342 47.06 5.18 37.67
N GLY A 343 45.79 5.45 37.34
CA GLY A 343 45.18 6.77 37.37
C GLY A 343 45.41 7.62 36.11
N THR A 344 46.06 7.06 35.08
CA THR A 344 46.25 7.74 33.80
C THR A 344 45.00 7.63 32.95
N ASN A 345 44.57 8.72 32.30
CA ASN A 345 43.44 8.71 31.38
C ASN A 345 43.91 8.99 29.95
N ALA A 346 43.30 8.31 28.98
CA ALA A 346 43.53 8.54 27.56
C ALA A 346 42.24 8.47 26.76
N GLU A 347 42.23 9.16 25.63
CA GLU A 347 41.11 9.20 24.69
C GLU A 347 41.64 9.04 23.27
N ASP A 348 40.90 8.30 22.44
CA ASP A 348 41.16 8.21 21.00
C ASP A 348 39.86 8.21 20.20
N ASN A 349 39.91 8.77 19.00
CA ASN A 349 38.83 8.75 18.02
C ASN A 349 39.10 7.61 17.04
N VAL A 350 38.20 6.63 17.03
CA VAL A 350 38.34 5.41 16.23
C VAL A 350 37.20 5.30 15.22
N ASN A 351 37.32 4.37 14.29
CA ASN A 351 36.23 4.02 13.39
C ASN A 351 36.32 2.54 13.04
N PHE A 352 35.63 1.71 13.81
CA PHE A 352 35.52 0.28 13.51
C PHE A 352 34.11 -0.22 13.84
N PRO A 353 33.61 -1.24 13.11
CA PRO A 353 32.24 -1.71 13.26
C PRO A 353 32.02 -2.36 14.62
N VAL A 354 30.80 -2.22 15.14
CA VAL A 354 30.31 -3.10 16.21
C VAL A 354 30.17 -4.53 15.67
N ASN A 355 30.20 -5.52 16.56
CA ASN A 355 30.25 -6.95 16.25
C ASN A 355 31.52 -7.38 15.51
N ASN A 356 32.66 -6.83 15.90
CA ASN A 356 33.94 -7.16 15.28
C ASN A 356 34.51 -8.49 15.82
N ASP A 357 34.68 -9.47 14.94
CA ASP A 357 35.25 -10.77 15.30
C ASP A 357 36.73 -10.66 15.72
N ALA A 358 37.49 -9.79 15.05
CA ALA A 358 38.91 -9.55 15.30
C ALA A 358 39.12 -8.36 16.24
N HIS A 359 40.06 -8.49 17.18
CA HIS A 359 40.39 -7.41 18.11
C HIS A 359 41.01 -6.23 17.37
N HIS A 360 40.46 -5.03 17.57
CA HIS A 360 41.09 -3.81 17.08
C HIS A 360 42.19 -3.36 18.04
N GLY A 361 43.43 -3.19 17.55
CA GLY A 361 44.55 -2.76 18.38
C GLY A 361 44.62 -1.24 18.48
N ILE A 362 44.63 -0.69 19.70
CA ILE A 362 44.72 0.75 19.96
C ILE A 362 45.99 1.00 20.79
N LEU A 363 46.82 1.95 20.37
CA LEU A 363 48.05 2.31 21.06
C LEU A 363 47.92 3.69 21.69
N PHE A 364 47.92 3.74 23.02
CA PHE A 364 47.94 4.99 23.77
C PHE A 364 49.38 5.38 24.14
N ARG A 365 49.72 6.66 23.99
CA ARG A 365 51.06 7.19 24.29
C ARG A 365 51.22 7.67 25.75
N VAL A 366 50.33 7.25 26.64
CA VAL A 366 50.27 7.69 28.05
C VAL A 366 50.92 6.71 29.02
#